data_AF-A0A9D1G2G8-F1
#
_entry.id   AF-A0A9D1G2G8-F1
#
_cell.length_a   1.000
_cell.length_b   1.000
_cell.length_c   1.000
_cell.angle_alpha   90.00
_cell.angle_beta   90.00
_cell.angle_gamma   90.00
#
_symmetry.space_group_name_H-M   'P 1'
#
loop_
_entity.id
_entity.type
_entity.pdbx_description
1 polymer ?
#
loop_
_entity_poly.entity_id
_entity_poly.type
_entity_poly.pdbx_seq_one_letter_code
_entity_poly.pdbx_strand_id
1 'polypeptide(L)'
;MKARWRLDRCVIGCAIGGAVSGILTPAYFLPAGREELGSGAENMRMALFRPLPTELDDLVSAIFWILPVLILMFLCGTVFSRDFERCGIYIFTRSRSRSRWYIRKSVKLLALAVVYYAMHAAACLCLVAGKTGGNVACAAELVLLFIALHALFGCIMLQIQNLAGIFAGSHIGYLAAVLLTIILAICAMAAYNSSAIKLAFLANPLAHLNYEWHTDVGLQPVQGMDFTLAESFICYGTMWAILFVVGYGYINHADIGICSREES
;
A
#
# COMPACT_ATOMS: atom_id res chain seq x y z
N MET A 1 -20.24 12.37 -30.97
CA MET A 1 -20.12 11.36 -29.89
C MET A 1 -19.77 12.07 -28.58
N LYS A 2 -20.72 12.21 -27.65
CA LYS A 2 -20.44 12.73 -26.29
C LYS A 2 -19.80 11.61 -25.47
N ALA A 3 -18.49 11.70 -25.21
CA ALA A 3 -17.81 10.80 -24.29
C ALA A 3 -18.37 10.99 -22.88
N ARG A 4 -19.24 10.07 -22.46
CA ARG A 4 -19.79 10.04 -21.10
C ARG A 4 -18.68 9.47 -20.20
N TRP A 5 -17.91 10.36 -19.57
CA TRP A 5 -16.92 10.01 -18.55
C TRP A 5 -17.65 9.36 -17.36
N ARG A 6 -17.88 8.05 -17.42
CA ARG A 6 -18.26 7.29 -16.22
C ARG A 6 -16.99 7.16 -15.41
N LEU A 7 -16.93 7.86 -14.27
CA LEU A 7 -15.89 7.62 -13.27
C LEU A 7 -15.84 6.12 -12.99
N ASP A 8 -14.65 5.55 -13.09
CA ASP A 8 -14.46 4.13 -12.79
C ASP A 8 -14.85 3.87 -11.34
N ARG A 9 -15.70 2.87 -11.11
CA ARG A 9 -16.15 2.48 -9.75
C ARG A 9 -14.97 2.17 -8.84
N CYS A 10 -13.85 1.69 -9.39
CA CYS A 10 -12.61 1.51 -8.63
C CYS A 10 -12.07 2.84 -8.09
N VAL A 11 -12.07 3.93 -8.88
CA VAL A 11 -11.56 5.23 -8.43
C VAL A 11 -12.42 5.79 -7.30
N ILE A 12 -13.75 5.71 -7.43
CA ILE A 12 -14.67 6.14 -6.36
C ILE A 12 -14.44 5.31 -5.09
N GLY A 13 -14.34 3.99 -5.24
CA GLY A 13 -14.08 3.07 -4.13
C GLY A 13 -12.77 3.37 -3.43
N CYS A 14 -11.66 3.48 -4.18
CA CYS A 14 -10.35 3.77 -3.60
C CYS A 14 -10.33 5.20 -2.98
N ALA A 15 -11.10 6.18 -3.49
CA ALA A 15 -11.21 7.51 -2.88
C ALA A 15 -11.99 7.51 -1.54
N ILE A 16 -13.17 6.87 -1.51
CA ILE A 16 -13.97 6.73 -0.28
C ILE A 16 -13.23 5.88 0.75
N GLY A 17 -12.67 4.75 0.32
CA GLY A 17 -11.88 3.86 1.18
C GLY A 17 -10.65 4.55 1.75
N GLY A 18 -9.96 5.34 0.94
CA GLY A 18 -8.84 6.16 1.38
C GLY A 18 -9.27 7.14 2.47
N ALA A 19 -10.34 7.89 2.25
CA ALA A 19 -10.87 8.84 3.24
C ALA A 19 -11.33 8.16 4.53
N VAL A 20 -12.08 7.05 4.45
CA VAL A 20 -12.53 6.28 5.62
C VAL A 20 -11.34 5.73 6.39
N SER A 21 -10.37 5.15 5.69
CA SER A 21 -9.12 4.69 6.31
C SER A 21 -8.41 5.85 6.99
N GLY A 22 -8.22 6.98 6.31
CA GLY A 22 -7.59 8.18 6.88
C GLY A 22 -8.40 8.86 7.99
N ILE A 23 -9.63 8.42 8.28
CA ILE A 23 -10.39 8.83 9.47
C ILE A 23 -10.19 7.83 10.61
N LEU A 24 -10.47 6.55 10.35
CA LEU A 24 -10.42 5.48 11.35
C LEU A 24 -9.03 5.37 11.96
N THR A 25 -8.02 5.48 11.10
CA THR A 25 -6.65 5.25 11.48
C THR A 25 -6.20 6.34 12.47
N PRO A 26 -6.25 7.67 12.21
CA PRO A 26 -5.82 8.67 13.20
C PRO A 26 -6.79 8.83 14.36
N ALA A 27 -8.07 8.47 14.22
CA ALA A 27 -9.02 8.50 15.33
C ALA A 27 -8.62 7.56 16.48
N TYR A 28 -7.95 6.45 16.17
CA TYR A 28 -7.43 5.52 17.19
C TYR A 28 -6.17 6.05 17.90
N PHE A 29 -5.24 6.67 17.18
CA PHE A 29 -3.92 7.06 17.73
C PHE A 29 -3.85 8.50 18.24
N LEU A 30 -4.70 9.41 17.75
CA LEU A 30 -4.67 10.79 18.23
C LEU A 30 -5.40 10.87 19.58
N PRO A 31 -4.78 11.46 20.62
CA PRO A 31 -5.43 11.64 21.91
C PRO A 31 -6.77 12.39 21.80
N ALA A 32 -7.65 12.11 22.75
CA ALA A 32 -8.99 12.67 22.79
C ALA A 32 -9.00 14.14 23.26
N GLY A 33 -8.06 14.53 24.13
CA GLY A 33 -7.98 15.87 24.72
C GLY A 33 -7.08 16.82 23.95
N ARG A 34 -7.52 18.07 23.76
CA ARG A 34 -6.76 19.13 23.06
C ARG A 34 -5.48 19.54 23.79
N GLU A 35 -5.41 19.29 25.10
CA GLU A 35 -4.30 19.68 25.99
C GLU A 35 -3.07 18.76 25.85
N GLU A 36 -3.23 17.58 25.24
CA GLU A 36 -2.14 16.61 24.98
C GLU A 36 -1.56 16.73 23.56
N LEU A 37 -2.16 17.58 22.70
CA LEU A 37 -1.68 17.74 21.33
C LEU A 37 -0.47 18.68 21.30
N GLY A 38 0.68 18.13 20.86
CA GLY A 38 1.90 18.87 20.56
C GLY A 38 1.75 19.78 19.34
N SER A 39 2.86 20.09 18.66
CA SER A 39 2.80 20.95 17.46
C SER A 39 1.94 20.33 16.34
N GLY A 40 1.31 21.15 15.50
CA GLY A 40 0.49 20.64 14.38
C GLY A 40 1.24 19.72 13.42
N ALA A 41 2.53 19.96 13.21
CA ALA A 41 3.40 19.13 12.38
C ALA A 41 3.71 17.77 13.02
N GLU A 42 3.92 17.72 14.33
CA GLU A 42 4.16 16.49 15.08
C GLU A 42 2.91 15.60 15.14
N ASN A 43 1.74 16.20 15.38
CA ASN A 43 0.46 15.49 15.29
C ASN A 43 0.21 14.96 13.87
N MET A 44 0.62 15.68 12.83
CA MET A 44 0.50 15.23 11.44
C MET A 44 1.48 14.09 11.14
N ARG A 45 2.72 14.16 11.64
CA ARG A 45 3.70 13.07 11.58
C ARG A 45 3.12 11.82 12.22
N MET A 46 2.59 11.91 13.44
CA MET A 46 1.97 10.78 14.15
C MET A 46 0.74 10.22 13.42
N ALA A 47 -0.07 11.08 12.81
CA ALA A 47 -1.27 10.66 12.09
C ALA A 47 -0.94 9.89 10.81
N LEU A 48 0.06 10.36 10.04
CA LEU A 48 0.49 9.79 8.75
C LEU A 48 1.48 8.64 8.92
N PHE A 49 2.56 8.87 9.65
CA PHE A 49 3.68 7.95 9.84
C PHE A 49 3.71 7.47 11.27
N ARG A 50 2.91 6.43 11.51
CA ARG A 50 2.83 5.82 12.84
C ARG A 50 4.09 5.02 13.11
N PRO A 51 4.57 5.05 14.36
CA PRO A 51 5.62 4.14 14.77
C PRO A 51 5.14 2.69 14.61
N LEU A 52 6.06 1.83 14.19
CA LEU A 52 5.88 0.38 14.24
C LEU A 52 5.48 -0.03 15.68
N PRO A 53 4.43 -0.85 15.89
CA PRO A 53 4.15 -1.42 17.20
C PRO A 53 5.35 -2.28 17.62
N THR A 54 5.95 -1.97 18.76
CA THR A 54 7.17 -2.63 19.23
C THR A 54 6.87 -3.88 20.06
N GLU A 55 5.68 -3.95 20.66
CA GLU A 55 5.24 -5.06 21.50
C GLU A 55 4.18 -5.90 20.78
N LEU A 56 4.32 -7.22 20.85
CA LEU A 56 3.38 -8.16 20.24
C LEU A 56 1.99 -8.12 20.91
N ASP A 57 1.96 -7.69 22.18
CA ASP A 57 0.74 -7.58 22.99
C ASP A 57 -0.17 -6.43 22.51
N ASP A 58 0.38 -5.48 21.73
CA ASP A 58 -0.41 -4.43 21.09
C ASP A 58 -0.89 -4.83 19.68
N LEU A 59 -1.57 -5.98 19.62
CA LEU A 59 -2.16 -6.52 18.40
C LEU A 59 -3.11 -5.51 17.73
N VAL A 60 -3.84 -4.72 18.53
CA VAL A 60 -4.80 -3.75 18.01
C VAL A 60 -4.09 -2.64 17.25
N SER A 61 -3.01 -2.06 17.79
CA SER A 61 -2.21 -1.08 17.06
C SER A 61 -1.57 -1.68 15.81
N ALA A 62 -1.10 -2.93 15.87
CA ALA A 62 -0.56 -3.62 14.69
C ALA A 62 -1.60 -3.78 13.57
N ILE A 63 -2.86 -4.12 13.93
CA ILE A 63 -3.97 -4.21 12.97
C ILE A 63 -4.23 -2.83 12.35
N PHE A 64 -4.36 -1.78 13.15
CA PHE A 64 -4.63 -0.43 12.63
C PHE A 64 -3.45 0.11 11.81
N TRP A 65 -2.22 -0.35 12.04
CA TRP A 65 -1.06 0.02 11.26
C TRP A 65 -1.10 -0.55 9.84
N ILE A 66 -1.46 -1.83 9.67
CA ILE A 66 -1.60 -2.45 8.33
C ILE A 66 -2.99 -2.24 7.69
N LEU A 67 -3.99 -1.80 8.46
CA LEU A 67 -5.37 -1.61 7.97
C LEU A 67 -5.47 -0.81 6.66
N PRO A 68 -4.73 0.30 6.45
CA PRO A 68 -4.81 1.05 5.20
C PRO A 68 -4.44 0.22 3.97
N VAL A 69 -3.42 -0.64 4.05
CA VAL A 69 -3.04 -1.50 2.92
C VAL A 69 -4.06 -2.64 2.73
N LEU A 70 -4.64 -3.17 3.80
CA LEU A 70 -5.68 -4.20 3.72
C LEU A 70 -6.93 -3.69 2.98
N ILE A 71 -7.39 -2.49 3.31
CA ILE A 71 -8.54 -1.85 2.65
C ILE A 71 -8.23 -1.60 1.16
N LEU A 72 -7.02 -1.12 0.84
CA LEU A 72 -6.59 -0.93 -0.55
C LEU A 72 -6.63 -2.25 -1.35
N MET A 73 -6.08 -3.33 -0.79
CA MET A 73 -6.08 -4.66 -1.41
C MET A 73 -7.50 -5.18 -1.63
N PHE A 74 -8.40 -4.99 -0.66
CA PHE A 74 -9.80 -5.39 -0.79
C PHE A 74 -10.51 -4.64 -1.93
N LEU A 75 -10.31 -3.32 -2.05
CA LEU A 75 -11.00 -2.49 -3.03
C LEU A 75 -10.47 -2.64 -4.45
N CYS A 76 -9.14 -2.68 -4.59
CA CYS A 76 -8.46 -2.47 -5.85
C CYS A 76 -7.74 -3.77 -6.33
N GLY A 77 -7.90 -4.89 -5.61
CA GLY A 77 -7.21 -6.17 -5.86
C GLY A 77 -7.83 -7.11 -6.91
N THR A 78 -8.98 -6.77 -7.48
CA THR A 78 -9.67 -7.56 -8.54
C THR A 78 -9.54 -6.94 -9.93
N VAL A 79 -8.66 -5.96 -10.11
CA VAL A 79 -8.53 -5.16 -11.34
C VAL A 79 -8.08 -6.00 -12.54
N PHE A 80 -7.29 -7.05 -12.31
CA PHE A 80 -6.87 -7.99 -13.34
C PHE A 80 -7.99 -9.00 -13.57
N SER A 81 -8.37 -9.78 -12.55
CA SER A 81 -9.36 -10.87 -12.67
C SER A 81 -10.69 -10.43 -13.31
N ARG A 82 -11.19 -9.22 -13.03
CA ARG A 82 -12.41 -8.67 -13.67
C ARG A 82 -12.32 -8.59 -15.20
N ASP A 83 -11.14 -8.30 -15.74
CA ASP A 83 -10.92 -8.28 -17.19
C ASP A 83 -10.84 -9.68 -17.77
N PHE A 84 -10.25 -10.64 -17.04
CA PHE A 84 -10.21 -12.04 -17.45
C PHE A 84 -11.61 -12.66 -17.46
N GLU A 85 -12.43 -12.39 -16.44
CA GLU A 85 -13.81 -12.86 -16.36
C GLU A 85 -14.69 -12.29 -17.50
N ARG A 86 -14.51 -11.01 -17.85
CA ARG A 86 -15.35 -10.35 -18.88
C ARG A 86 -14.87 -10.57 -20.30
N CYS A 87 -13.56 -10.62 -20.52
CA CYS A 87 -12.96 -10.54 -21.85
C CYS A 87 -11.71 -11.41 -21.98
N GLY A 88 -11.48 -12.39 -21.11
CA GLY A 88 -10.27 -13.23 -21.10
C GLY A 88 -9.92 -13.78 -22.48
N ILE A 89 -10.88 -14.42 -23.16
CA ILE A 89 -10.69 -14.96 -24.52
C ILE A 89 -10.21 -13.87 -25.49
N TYR A 90 -10.78 -12.66 -25.45
CA TYR A 90 -10.42 -11.57 -26.36
C TYR A 90 -9.04 -10.98 -26.06
N ILE A 91 -8.67 -10.89 -24.77
CA ILE A 91 -7.36 -10.39 -24.33
C ILE A 91 -6.24 -11.35 -24.75
N PHE A 92 -6.47 -12.67 -24.74
CA PHE A 92 -5.43 -13.65 -25.12
C PHE A 92 -5.39 -14.01 -26.60
N THR A 93 -6.52 -13.91 -27.33
CA THR A 93 -6.60 -14.32 -28.75
C THR A 93 -6.52 -13.17 -29.76
N ARG A 94 -6.93 -11.94 -29.40
CA ARG A 94 -7.01 -10.79 -30.33
C ARG A 94 -6.29 -9.52 -29.88
N SER A 95 -5.81 -9.45 -28.63
CA SER A 95 -4.97 -8.33 -28.19
C SER A 95 -3.64 -8.37 -28.94
N ARG A 96 -3.43 -7.41 -29.85
CA ARG A 96 -2.17 -7.23 -30.58
C ARG A 96 -0.97 -6.86 -29.69
N SER A 97 -1.13 -6.82 -28.36
CA SER A 97 -0.03 -6.72 -27.40
C SER A 97 -0.48 -6.98 -25.95
N ARG A 98 -0.39 -8.24 -25.49
CA ARG A 98 -0.58 -8.63 -24.07
C ARG A 98 0.25 -7.77 -23.13
N SER A 99 1.47 -7.46 -23.56
CA SER A 99 2.42 -6.53 -22.95
C SER A 99 1.83 -5.14 -22.67
N ARG A 100 1.15 -4.51 -23.64
CA ARG A 100 0.54 -3.17 -23.42
C ARG A 100 -0.65 -3.24 -22.49
N TRP A 101 -1.40 -4.35 -22.50
CA TRP A 101 -2.48 -4.56 -21.53
C TRP A 101 -1.90 -4.60 -20.11
N TYR A 102 -0.83 -5.39 -19.89
CA TYR A 102 -0.18 -5.47 -18.59
C TYR A 102 0.40 -4.13 -18.14
N ILE A 103 1.15 -3.42 -19.01
CA ILE A 103 1.67 -2.06 -18.71
C ILE A 103 0.55 -1.12 -18.28
N ARG A 104 -0.54 -1.04 -19.04
CA ARG A 104 -1.68 -0.16 -18.72
C ARG A 104 -2.31 -0.52 -17.37
N LYS A 105 -2.35 -1.82 -17.05
CA LYS A 105 -2.93 -2.31 -15.80
C LYS A 105 -2.02 -2.05 -14.60
N SER A 106 -0.72 -2.23 -14.71
CA SER A 106 0.24 -1.86 -13.66
C SER A 106 0.23 -0.36 -13.38
N VAL A 107 0.19 0.48 -14.43
CA VAL A 107 0.04 1.94 -14.27
C VAL A 107 -1.29 2.29 -13.61
N LYS A 108 -2.38 1.59 -13.97
CA LYS A 108 -3.68 1.76 -13.32
C LYS A 108 -3.64 1.42 -11.83
N LEU A 109 -2.97 0.33 -11.44
CA LEU A 109 -2.81 -0.03 -10.01
C LEU A 109 -2.04 1.06 -9.25
N LEU A 110 -0.95 1.58 -9.82
CA LEU A 110 -0.21 2.70 -9.22
C LEU A 110 -1.10 3.93 -9.06
N ALA A 111 -1.84 4.33 -10.10
CA ALA A 111 -2.75 5.47 -10.03
C ALA A 111 -3.84 5.29 -8.97
N LEU A 112 -4.41 4.09 -8.83
CA LEU A 112 -5.39 3.78 -7.78
C LEU A 112 -4.78 3.85 -6.38
N ALA A 113 -3.54 3.37 -6.19
CA ALA A 113 -2.83 3.48 -4.93
C ALA A 113 -2.54 4.94 -4.57
N VAL A 114 -2.10 5.75 -5.53
CA VAL A 114 -1.88 7.20 -5.33
C VAL A 114 -3.18 7.90 -4.93
N VAL A 115 -4.29 7.65 -5.64
CA VAL A 115 -5.60 8.24 -5.28
C VAL A 115 -6.03 7.83 -3.87
N TYR A 116 -5.88 6.55 -3.53
CA TYR A 116 -6.22 6.03 -2.21
C TYR A 116 -5.43 6.74 -1.10
N TYR A 117 -4.11 6.77 -1.19
CA TYR A 117 -3.27 7.37 -0.15
C TYR A 117 -3.32 8.89 -0.14
N ALA A 118 -3.58 9.54 -1.27
CA ALA A 118 -3.87 10.98 -1.30
C ALA A 118 -5.15 11.30 -0.52
N MET A 119 -6.21 10.52 -0.70
CA MET A 119 -7.46 10.70 0.05
C MET A 119 -7.29 10.33 1.53
N HIS A 120 -6.48 9.32 1.84
CA HIS A 120 -6.09 9.00 3.23
C HIS A 120 -5.38 10.17 3.90
N ALA A 121 -4.35 10.72 3.25
CA ALA A 121 -3.59 11.84 3.78
C ALA A 121 -4.45 13.10 3.93
N ALA A 122 -5.34 13.38 2.97
CA ALA A 122 -6.28 14.49 3.05
C ALA A 122 -7.24 14.35 4.23
N ALA A 123 -7.77 13.15 4.49
CA ALA A 123 -8.61 12.88 5.64
C ALA A 123 -7.86 13.05 6.98
N CYS A 124 -6.63 12.54 7.08
CA CYS A 124 -5.76 12.77 8.23
C CYS A 124 -5.53 14.27 8.46
N LEU A 125 -5.25 15.02 7.39
CA LEU A 125 -5.02 16.47 7.43
C LEU A 125 -6.24 17.21 7.99
N CYS A 126 -7.43 16.89 7.47
CA CYS A 126 -8.68 17.51 7.93
C CYS A 126 -8.95 17.24 9.42
N LEU A 127 -8.69 16.01 9.88
CA LEU A 127 -8.86 15.65 11.28
C LEU A 127 -7.86 16.36 12.20
N VAL A 128 -6.58 16.36 11.83
CA VAL A 128 -5.52 17.01 12.61
C VAL A 128 -5.74 18.52 12.65
N ALA A 129 -6.05 19.15 11.52
CA ALA A 129 -6.36 20.58 11.46
C ALA A 129 -7.60 20.94 12.30
N GLY A 130 -8.64 20.09 12.26
CA GLY A 130 -9.85 20.26 13.06
C GLY A 130 -9.59 20.15 14.57
N LYS A 131 -8.76 19.20 15.01
CA LYS A 131 -8.41 19.00 16.43
C LYS A 131 -7.43 20.07 16.96
N THR A 132 -6.40 20.41 16.20
CA THR A 132 -5.35 21.34 16.65
C THR A 132 -5.73 22.80 16.47
N GLY A 133 -6.58 23.13 15.49
CA GLY A 133 -6.94 24.51 15.15
C GLY A 133 -5.77 25.33 14.58
N GLY A 134 -4.71 24.69 14.08
CA GLY A 134 -3.43 25.34 13.78
C GLY A 134 -2.73 24.87 12.49
N ASN A 135 -1.80 25.71 12.05
CA ASN A 135 -1.14 25.78 10.75
C ASN A 135 -0.43 24.47 10.30
N VAL A 136 -1.02 23.77 9.34
CA VAL A 136 -0.46 22.57 8.67
C VAL A 136 0.37 22.90 7.42
N ALA A 137 0.67 24.17 7.13
CA ALA A 137 1.40 24.56 5.92
C ALA A 137 2.78 23.91 5.80
N CYS A 138 3.45 23.59 6.92
CA CYS A 138 4.74 22.91 6.93
C CYS A 138 4.65 21.39 6.71
N ALA A 139 3.45 20.81 6.60
CA ALA A 139 3.26 19.37 6.46
C ALA A 139 3.25 18.86 5.00
N ALA A 140 3.38 19.76 4.01
CA ALA A 140 3.28 19.38 2.60
C ALA A 140 4.33 18.33 2.19
N GLU A 141 5.57 18.48 2.67
CA GLU A 141 6.65 17.51 2.42
C GLU A 141 6.33 16.13 3.02
N LEU A 142 5.89 16.10 4.29
CA LEU A 142 5.48 14.86 4.95
C LEU A 142 4.32 14.16 4.22
N VAL A 143 3.33 14.92 3.76
CA VAL A 143 2.20 14.38 2.99
C VAL A 143 2.67 13.78 1.67
N LEU A 144 3.50 14.49 0.91
CA LEU A 144 4.03 14.00 -0.37
C LEU A 144 4.86 12.73 -0.17
N LEU A 145 5.70 12.72 0.86
CA LEU A 145 6.51 11.57 1.21
C LEU A 145 5.67 10.36 1.60
N PHE A 146 4.63 10.59 2.41
CA PHE A 146 3.70 9.56 2.84
C PHE A 146 3.02 8.91 1.63
N ILE A 147 2.47 9.74 0.75
CA ILE A 147 1.80 9.29 -0.48
C ILE A 147 2.79 8.48 -1.33
N ALA A 148 4.02 8.96 -1.52
CA ALA A 148 5.00 8.30 -2.37
C ALA A 148 5.37 6.89 -1.85
N LEU A 149 5.77 6.76 -0.58
CA LEU A 149 6.18 5.48 0.01
C LEU A 149 5.01 4.50 0.07
N HIS A 150 3.85 4.95 0.57
CA HIS A 150 2.69 4.08 0.74
C HIS A 150 2.07 3.68 -0.60
N ALA A 151 2.04 4.57 -1.60
CA ALA A 151 1.53 4.21 -2.93
C ALA A 151 2.44 3.21 -3.65
N LEU A 152 3.77 3.31 -3.48
CA LEU A 152 4.71 2.34 -4.03
C LEU A 152 4.51 0.96 -3.38
N PHE A 153 4.49 0.91 -2.05
CA PHE A 153 4.24 -0.34 -1.32
C PHE A 153 2.86 -0.93 -1.66
N GLY A 154 1.81 -0.11 -1.65
CA GLY A 154 0.46 -0.53 -2.05
C GLY A 154 0.40 -1.05 -3.48
N CYS A 155 1.14 -0.44 -4.41
CA CYS A 155 1.24 -0.91 -5.79
C CYS A 155 1.91 -2.29 -5.88
N ILE A 156 2.99 -2.52 -5.11
CA ILE A 156 3.68 -3.82 -5.00
C ILE A 156 2.70 -4.89 -4.51
N MET A 157 1.99 -4.64 -3.41
CA MET A 157 1.03 -5.59 -2.85
C MET A 157 -0.14 -5.86 -3.80
N LEU A 158 -0.67 -4.83 -4.46
CA LEU A 158 -1.70 -4.98 -5.49
C LEU A 158 -1.21 -5.80 -6.70
N GLN A 159 0.04 -5.60 -7.14
CA GLN A 159 0.64 -6.40 -8.21
C GLN A 159 0.72 -7.89 -7.81
N ILE A 160 1.25 -8.18 -6.61
CA ILE A 160 1.32 -9.55 -6.08
C ILE A 160 -0.07 -10.19 -6.06
N GLN A 161 -1.05 -9.50 -5.46
CA GLN A 161 -2.43 -9.98 -5.36
C GLN A 161 -3.04 -10.28 -6.73
N ASN A 162 -2.93 -9.33 -7.67
CA ASN A 162 -3.57 -9.46 -8.98
C ASN A 162 -2.87 -10.52 -9.85
N LEU A 163 -1.54 -10.67 -9.77
CA LEU A 163 -0.82 -11.73 -10.46
C LEU A 163 -1.14 -13.11 -9.88
N ALA A 164 -1.12 -13.26 -8.56
CA ALA A 164 -1.54 -14.49 -7.89
C ALA A 164 -3.01 -14.83 -8.20
N GLY A 165 -3.86 -13.79 -8.29
CA GLY A 165 -5.27 -13.91 -8.63
C GLY A 165 -5.57 -14.37 -10.05
N ILE A 166 -4.63 -14.21 -10.99
CA ILE A 166 -4.75 -14.81 -12.32
C ILE A 166 -4.52 -16.33 -12.25
N PHE A 167 -3.56 -16.77 -11.45
CA PHE A 167 -3.16 -18.17 -11.38
C PHE A 167 -4.13 -19.03 -10.57
N ALA A 168 -4.45 -18.58 -9.35
CA ALA A 168 -5.22 -19.36 -8.38
C ALA A 168 -6.64 -18.83 -8.17
N GLY A 169 -7.05 -17.79 -8.91
CA GLY A 169 -8.31 -17.09 -8.71
C GLY A 169 -8.20 -15.95 -7.70
N SER A 170 -9.08 -14.96 -7.84
CA SER A 170 -9.02 -13.67 -7.15
C SER A 170 -9.06 -13.79 -5.61
N HIS A 171 -9.83 -14.75 -5.09
CA HIS A 171 -9.92 -15.01 -3.65
C HIS A 171 -8.60 -15.54 -3.07
N ILE A 172 -7.94 -16.47 -3.75
CA ILE A 172 -6.65 -17.03 -3.31
C ILE A 172 -5.55 -15.97 -3.43
N GLY A 173 -5.56 -15.18 -4.51
CA GLY A 173 -4.64 -14.04 -4.65
C GLY A 173 -4.78 -13.02 -3.53
N TYR A 174 -6.02 -12.69 -3.13
CA TYR A 174 -6.27 -11.81 -1.98
C TYR A 174 -5.74 -12.41 -0.68
N LEU A 175 -6.09 -13.67 -0.37
CA LEU A 175 -5.65 -14.33 0.85
C LEU A 175 -4.11 -14.40 0.94
N ALA A 176 -3.45 -14.74 -0.15
CA ALA A 176 -1.98 -14.80 -0.21
C ALA A 176 -1.34 -13.43 0.06
N ALA A 177 -1.87 -12.35 -0.53
CA ALA A 177 -1.34 -11.01 -0.32
C ALA A 177 -1.58 -10.50 1.12
N VAL A 178 -2.74 -10.81 1.71
CA VAL A 178 -3.03 -10.49 3.12
C VAL A 178 -2.10 -11.25 4.06
N LEU A 179 -1.94 -12.56 3.88
CA LEU A 179 -1.02 -13.36 4.69
C LEU A 179 0.41 -12.85 4.56
N LEU A 180 0.87 -12.54 3.35
CA LEU A 180 2.18 -11.94 3.14
C LEU A 180 2.33 -10.62 3.89
N THR A 181 1.33 -9.74 3.85
CA THR A 181 1.35 -8.48 4.60
C THR A 181 1.49 -8.70 6.10
N ILE A 182 0.73 -9.64 6.66
CA ILE A 182 0.79 -10.00 8.08
C ILE A 182 2.16 -10.56 8.45
N ILE A 183 2.70 -11.47 7.63
CA ILE A 183 4.04 -12.05 7.84
C ILE A 183 5.09 -10.95 7.81
N LEU A 184 5.05 -10.04 6.83
CA LEU A 184 5.97 -8.90 6.76
C LEU A 184 5.85 -7.99 8.00
N ALA A 185 4.65 -7.75 8.50
CA ALA A 185 4.47 -6.99 9.74
C ALA A 185 5.07 -7.71 10.96
N ILE A 186 4.81 -9.00 11.13
CA ILE A 186 5.39 -9.81 12.21
C ILE A 186 6.93 -9.82 12.11
N CYS A 187 7.49 -10.00 10.91
CA CYS A 187 8.93 -9.94 10.69
C CYS A 187 9.52 -8.58 11.03
N ALA A 188 8.83 -7.48 10.70
CA ALA A 188 9.28 -6.12 11.06
C ALA A 188 9.33 -5.95 12.59
N MET A 189 8.29 -6.36 13.30
CA MET A 189 8.22 -6.29 14.77
C MET A 189 9.26 -7.19 15.45
N ALA A 190 9.44 -8.42 14.97
CA ALA A 190 10.43 -9.35 15.51
C ALA A 190 11.86 -8.85 15.28
N ALA A 191 12.14 -8.29 14.10
CA ALA A 191 13.48 -7.78 13.79
C ALA A 191 13.80 -6.46 14.48
N TYR A 192 12.79 -5.64 14.81
CA TYR A 192 12.97 -4.47 15.68
C TYR A 192 13.53 -4.87 17.06
N ASN A 193 13.06 -5.99 17.62
CA ASN A 193 13.46 -6.48 18.93
C ASN A 193 14.75 -7.33 18.94
N SER A 194 15.38 -7.59 17.79
CA SER A 194 16.52 -8.51 17.69
C SER A 194 17.67 -7.99 16.83
N SER A 195 18.85 -7.89 17.43
CA SER A 195 20.09 -7.47 16.74
C SER A 195 20.66 -8.48 15.76
N ALA A 196 20.17 -9.73 15.80
CA ALA A 196 20.64 -10.79 14.92
C ALA A 196 19.95 -10.77 13.53
N ILE A 197 18.82 -10.07 13.39
CA ILE A 197 17.93 -10.17 12.22
C ILE A 197 17.99 -8.88 11.35
N LYS A 198 19.13 -8.18 11.38
CA LYS A 198 19.34 -6.89 10.69
C LYS A 198 19.11 -6.95 9.18
N LEU A 199 19.60 -7.99 8.52
CA LEU A 199 19.44 -8.14 7.06
C LEU A 199 17.99 -8.41 6.66
N ALA A 200 17.24 -9.19 7.45
CA ALA A 200 15.84 -9.47 7.15
C ALA A 200 14.95 -8.24 7.39
N PHE A 201 15.36 -7.34 8.30
CA PHE A 201 14.73 -6.04 8.47
C PHE A 201 14.96 -5.12 7.26
N LEU A 202 16.22 -5.02 6.77
CA LEU A 202 16.58 -4.25 5.57
C LEU A 202 15.85 -4.75 4.31
N ALA A 203 15.62 -6.06 4.22
CA ALA A 203 14.91 -6.65 3.09
C ALA A 203 13.38 -6.53 3.19
N ASN A 204 12.83 -6.07 4.31
CA ASN A 204 11.39 -6.04 4.55
C ASN A 204 10.77 -4.74 4.01
N PRO A 205 10.02 -4.78 2.90
CA PRO A 205 9.42 -3.57 2.32
C PRO A 205 8.45 -2.85 3.26
N LEU A 206 7.82 -3.57 4.18
CA LEU A 206 6.84 -2.99 5.09
C LEU A 206 7.55 -2.17 6.18
N ALA A 207 8.78 -2.55 6.53
CA ALA A 207 9.64 -1.83 7.46
C ALA A 207 9.96 -0.40 6.94
N HIS A 208 10.26 -0.27 5.64
CA HIS A 208 10.58 1.02 5.00
C HIS A 208 9.45 2.09 5.04
N LEU A 209 8.23 1.73 5.47
CA LEU A 209 7.11 2.67 5.64
C LEU A 209 7.24 3.54 6.89
N ASN A 210 8.07 3.14 7.87
CA ASN A 210 8.23 3.89 9.10
C ASN A 210 9.15 5.10 8.88
N TYR A 211 8.58 6.31 8.94
CA TYR A 211 9.31 7.56 8.70
C TYR A 211 10.39 7.84 9.72
N GLU A 212 10.18 7.40 10.96
CA GLU A 212 11.08 7.75 12.07
C GLU A 212 12.50 7.24 11.83
N TRP A 213 12.62 6.14 11.09
CA TRP A 213 13.90 5.51 10.76
C TRP A 213 14.68 6.24 9.66
N HIS A 214 14.05 7.18 8.96
CA HIS A 214 14.70 8.02 7.94
C HIS A 214 15.13 9.38 8.50
N THR A 215 14.91 9.64 9.79
CA THR A 215 15.21 10.92 10.43
C THR A 215 16.13 10.77 11.62
N ASP A 216 17.07 11.71 11.78
CA ASP A 216 17.99 11.80 12.92
C ASP A 216 17.30 12.02 14.28
N VAL A 217 15.97 12.24 14.27
CA VAL A 217 15.14 12.63 15.43
C VAL A 217 14.43 11.43 16.06
N GLY A 218 14.32 10.30 15.35
CA GLY A 218 13.50 9.15 15.75
C GLY A 218 14.32 7.99 16.31
N LEU A 219 14.59 8.03 17.62
CA LEU A 219 15.38 7.04 18.37
C LEU A 219 16.82 6.92 17.83
N GLN A 220 17.79 6.59 18.68
CA GLN A 220 19.10 6.19 18.17
C GLN A 220 18.89 5.12 17.09
N PRO A 221 19.56 5.21 15.92
CA PRO A 221 19.38 4.26 14.83
C PRO A 221 19.40 2.89 15.47
N VAL A 222 18.30 2.15 15.37
CA VAL A 222 18.10 0.89 16.11
C VAL A 222 19.38 0.07 15.90
N GLN A 223 20.25 0.07 16.92
CA GLN A 223 21.55 -0.60 16.90
C GLN A 223 22.47 -0.26 15.70
N GLY A 224 22.60 1.03 15.35
CA GLY A 224 23.58 1.54 14.38
C GLY A 224 23.21 1.34 12.90
N MET A 225 21.91 1.32 12.59
CA MET A 225 21.40 1.30 11.22
C MET A 225 20.86 2.67 10.82
N ASP A 226 21.61 3.41 10.01
CA ASP A 226 21.13 4.64 9.37
C ASP A 226 20.42 4.25 8.07
N PHE A 227 19.09 4.37 8.03
CA PHE A 227 18.32 4.21 6.80
C PHE A 227 18.15 5.57 6.15
N THR A 228 18.57 5.67 4.91
CA THR A 228 18.28 6.84 4.09
C THR A 228 16.97 6.65 3.36
N LEU A 229 16.26 7.77 3.16
CA LEU A 229 15.05 7.75 2.35
C LEU A 229 15.30 7.23 0.93
N ALA A 230 16.49 7.49 0.38
CA ALA A 230 16.91 7.01 -0.93
C ALA A 230 16.93 5.47 -1.00
N GLU A 231 17.42 4.79 0.03
CA GLU A 231 17.44 3.32 0.09
C GLU A 231 16.04 2.72 0.06
N SER A 232 15.06 3.37 0.71
CA SER A 232 13.65 2.94 0.66
C SER A 232 13.08 3.02 -0.74
N PHE A 233 13.35 4.11 -1.47
CA PHE A 233 12.93 4.25 -2.87
C PHE A 233 13.62 3.23 -3.77
N ILE A 234 14.91 2.94 -3.55
CA ILE A 234 15.64 1.91 -4.29
C ILE A 234 15.04 0.53 -4.01
N CYS A 235 14.73 0.21 -2.74
CA CYS A 235 14.10 -1.05 -2.34
C CYS A 235 12.76 -1.25 -3.04
N TYR A 236 11.84 -0.28 -2.93
CA TYR A 236 10.54 -0.35 -3.60
C TYR A 236 10.66 -0.36 -5.14
N GLY A 237 11.54 0.46 -5.71
CA GLY A 237 11.78 0.50 -7.15
C GLY A 237 12.28 -0.84 -7.68
N THR A 238 13.20 -1.47 -6.96
CA THR A 238 13.77 -2.78 -7.32
C THR A 238 12.71 -3.87 -7.21
N MET A 239 11.95 -3.92 -6.12
CA MET A 239 10.87 -4.90 -5.94
C MET A 239 9.77 -4.75 -6.99
N TRP A 240 9.36 -3.52 -7.28
CA TRP A 240 8.37 -3.24 -8.32
C TRP A 240 8.89 -3.65 -9.69
N ALA A 241 10.16 -3.36 -10.02
CA ALA A 241 10.78 -3.76 -11.28
C ALA A 241 10.85 -5.28 -11.43
N ILE A 242 11.25 -6.02 -10.38
CA ILE A 242 11.27 -7.49 -10.38
C ILE A 242 9.86 -8.03 -10.63
N LEU A 243 8.87 -7.58 -9.86
CA LEU A 243 7.48 -8.00 -10.04
C LEU A 243 6.93 -7.65 -11.42
N PHE A 244 7.32 -6.49 -11.95
CA PHE A 244 6.92 -6.06 -13.27
C PHE A 244 7.51 -6.98 -14.35
N VAL A 245 8.80 -7.32 -14.27
CA VAL A 245 9.45 -8.25 -15.21
C VAL A 245 8.85 -9.65 -15.11
N VAL A 246 8.66 -10.16 -13.90
CA VAL A 246 8.03 -11.47 -13.65
C VAL A 246 6.60 -11.50 -14.22
N GLY A 247 5.79 -10.49 -13.90
CA GLY A 247 4.42 -10.37 -14.41
C GLY A 247 4.38 -10.20 -15.92
N TYR A 248 5.30 -9.43 -16.50
CA TYR A 248 5.42 -9.25 -17.94
C TYR A 248 5.75 -10.56 -18.66
N GLY A 249 6.77 -11.29 -18.18
CA GLY A 249 7.15 -12.60 -18.72
C GLY A 249 5.99 -13.58 -18.60
N TYR A 250 5.38 -13.63 -17.42
CA TYR A 250 4.22 -14.49 -17.16
C TYR A 250 3.06 -14.21 -18.12
N ILE A 251 2.62 -12.96 -18.28
CA ILE A 251 1.47 -12.62 -19.15
C ILE A 251 1.77 -12.91 -20.64
N ASN A 252 3.03 -12.81 -21.07
CA ASN A 252 3.38 -13.06 -22.46
C ASN A 252 3.56 -14.56 -22.76
N HIS A 253 4.09 -15.34 -21.81
CA HIS A 253 4.36 -16.78 -21.96
C HIS A 253 3.25 -17.69 -21.42
N ALA A 254 2.30 -17.16 -20.66
CA ALA A 254 1.15 -17.93 -20.24
C ALA A 254 0.31 -18.27 -21.47
N ASP A 255 0.42 -19.51 -21.93
CA ASP A 255 -0.63 -20.19 -22.67
C ASP A 255 -1.75 -20.44 -21.66
N ILE A 256 -2.60 -19.42 -21.49
CA ILE A 256 -3.83 -19.56 -20.73
C ILE A 256 -4.76 -20.39 -21.60
N GLY A 257 -4.49 -21.70 -21.59
CA GLY A 257 -5.44 -22.71 -22.00
C GLY A 257 -6.71 -22.44 -21.21
N ILE A 258 -7.79 -22.21 -21.95
CA ILE A 258 -9.12 -22.00 -21.41
C ILE A 258 -9.50 -23.33 -20.75
N CYS A 259 -9.09 -23.54 -19.49
CA CYS A 259 -9.84 -24.38 -18.59
C CYS A 259 -11.13 -23.62 -18.32
N SER A 260 -12.07 -23.72 -19.26
CA SER A 260 -13.48 -23.62 -18.93
C SER A 260 -13.67 -24.61 -17.79
N ARG A 261 -13.77 -24.06 -16.59
CA ARG A 261 -14.19 -24.80 -15.42
C ARG A 261 -15.64 -25.19 -15.70
N GLU A 262 -15.78 -26.34 -16.35
CA GLU A 262 -16.97 -27.16 -16.29
C GLU A 262 -17.09 -27.57 -14.82
N GLU A 263 -17.76 -26.73 -14.04
CA GLU A 263 -18.35 -27.15 -12.77
C GLU A 263 -19.86 -26.94 -12.91
N SER A 264 -20.44 -28.01 -13.48
CA SER A 264 -21.71 -28.62 -13.09
C SER A 264 -21.86 -28.76 -11.57
#